data_AF-A0A1J5L4N8-F1
#
_entry.id   AF-A0A1J5L4N8-F1
#
_cell.length_a   1.000
_cell.length_b   1.000
_cell.length_c   1.000
_cell.angle_alpha   90.00
_cell.angle_beta   90.00
_cell.angle_gamma   90.00
#
_symmetry.space_group_name_H-M   'P 1'
#
loop_
_entity.id
_entity.type
_entity.pdbx_description
1 polymer ?
#
loop_
_entity_poly.entity_id
_entity_poly.type
_entity_poly.pdbx_seq_one_letter_code
_entity_poly.pdbx_strand_id
1 'polypeptide(L)'
;MGCHPKPTKKQRIDRAIITFSEHQNYMPEIKIIPEQYNEIVTDTILDSSIRVRIKNYSHMNEAIVINKSEEKLEEQYRIISSDIQVYFNDNKTITATINANHISKEFKTDQFWDNANIQYSWLNQEQSTKDKVALNITLYNPLLDLHKSLTLTIDKQGIKTYSEETKFI
;
A
#
# COMPACT_ATOMS: atom_id res chain seq x y z
N MET A 1 -12.05 -19.78 -65.14
CA MET A 1 -11.36 -18.59 -64.57
C MET A 1 -12.42 -17.60 -64.11
N GLY A 2 -12.71 -17.55 -62.81
CA GLY A 2 -13.71 -16.63 -62.25
C GLY A 2 -13.04 -15.37 -61.74
N CYS A 3 -13.40 -14.21 -62.31
CA CYS A 3 -12.92 -12.91 -61.82
C CYS A 3 -13.78 -12.52 -60.61
N HIS A 4 -13.19 -12.47 -59.41
CA HIS A 4 -13.91 -12.02 -58.23
C HIS A 4 -14.27 -10.53 -58.35
N PRO A 5 -15.51 -10.14 -57.96
CA PRO A 5 -15.92 -8.75 -58.00
C PRO A 5 -15.02 -7.91 -57.09
N LYS A 6 -14.54 -6.77 -57.61
CA LYS A 6 -13.70 -5.86 -56.85
C LYS A 6 -14.51 -5.26 -55.69
N PRO A 7 -13.94 -5.19 -54.48
CA PRO A 7 -14.63 -4.59 -53.35
C PRO A 7 -14.94 -3.12 -53.62
N THR A 8 -16.12 -2.69 -53.19
CA THR A 8 -16.56 -1.29 -53.35
C THR A 8 -15.72 -0.36 -52.49
N LYS A 9 -15.72 0.94 -52.81
CA LYS A 9 -15.01 1.97 -52.03
C LYS A 9 -15.40 1.92 -50.55
N LYS A 10 -16.69 1.70 -50.24
CA LYS A 10 -17.20 1.52 -48.88
C LYS A 10 -16.58 0.32 -48.18
N GLN A 11 -16.61 -0.86 -48.82
CA GLN A 11 -16.02 -2.08 -48.27
C GLN A 11 -14.51 -1.98 -48.01
N ARG A 12 -13.80 -1.17 -48.80
CA ARG A 12 -12.37 -0.90 -48.60
C ARG A 12 -12.13 0.00 -47.39
N ILE A 13 -12.98 0.99 -47.18
CA ILE A 13 -12.92 1.87 -46.00
C ILE A 13 -13.27 1.07 -44.75
N ASP A 14 -14.35 0.29 -44.78
CA ASP A 14 -14.78 -0.54 -43.63
C ASP A 14 -13.67 -1.52 -43.25
N ARG A 15 -13.04 -2.18 -44.24
CA ARG A 15 -11.86 -3.03 -43.99
C ARG A 15 -10.69 -2.25 -43.40
N ALA A 16 -10.39 -1.06 -43.92
CA ALA A 16 -9.29 -0.25 -43.40
C ALA A 16 -9.53 0.20 -41.96
N ILE A 17 -10.78 0.50 -41.59
CA ILE A 17 -11.18 0.84 -40.21
C ILE A 17 -11.02 -0.37 -39.30
N ILE A 18 -11.54 -1.54 -39.71
CA ILE A 18 -11.43 -2.79 -38.95
C ILE A 18 -9.96 -3.15 -38.75
N THR A 19 -9.18 -3.17 -39.83
CA THR A 19 -7.73 -3.44 -39.77
C THR A 19 -7.01 -2.42 -38.91
N PHE A 20 -7.33 -1.13 -38.99
CA PHE A 20 -6.72 -0.12 -38.12
C PHE A 20 -7.07 -0.34 -36.64
N SER A 21 -8.32 -0.70 -36.34
CA SER A 21 -8.76 -1.00 -34.96
C SER A 21 -8.14 -2.28 -34.41
N GLU A 22 -7.91 -3.30 -35.25
CA GLU A 22 -7.26 -4.56 -34.88
C GLU A 22 -5.75 -4.42 -34.65
N HIS A 23 -5.11 -3.42 -35.27
CA HIS A 23 -3.67 -3.16 -35.16
C HIS A 23 -3.31 -2.04 -34.17
N GLN A 24 -4.30 -1.45 -33.49
CA GLN A 24 -4.04 -0.58 -32.35
C GLN A 24 -3.56 -1.47 -31.19
N ASN A 25 -2.23 -1.56 -31.01
CA ASN A 25 -1.64 -2.18 -29.82
C ASN A 25 -2.20 -1.46 -28.58
N TYR A 26 -3.08 -2.15 -27.86
CA TYR A 26 -3.67 -1.69 -26.62
C TYR A 26 -2.57 -1.49 -25.58
N MET A 27 -2.32 -0.24 -25.20
CA MET A 27 -1.49 0.11 -24.05
C MET A 27 -2.41 0.72 -23.01
N PRO A 28 -2.69 0.03 -21.87
CA PRO A 28 -3.47 0.62 -20.81
C PRO A 28 -2.75 1.87 -20.28
N GLU A 29 -3.52 2.88 -19.86
CA GLU A 29 -2.94 3.99 -19.11
C GLU A 29 -2.48 3.44 -17.75
N ILE A 30 -1.24 3.75 -17.36
CA ILE A 30 -0.67 3.28 -16.08
C ILE A 30 -0.59 4.46 -15.12
N LYS A 31 -1.34 4.39 -14.03
CA LYS A 31 -1.35 5.39 -12.96
C LYS A 31 -0.61 4.84 -11.74
N ILE A 32 0.47 5.51 -11.33
CA ILE A 32 1.33 5.07 -10.22
C ILE A 32 1.07 5.93 -8.99
N ILE A 33 0.84 5.32 -7.83
CA ILE A 33 0.45 6.00 -6.60
C ILE A 33 1.34 5.54 -5.42
N PRO A 34 2.10 6.44 -4.77
CA PRO A 34 2.47 7.78 -5.24
C PRO A 34 3.36 7.72 -6.48
N GLU A 35 3.36 8.77 -7.31
CA GLU A 35 4.19 8.82 -8.53
C GLU A 35 5.69 8.87 -8.22
N GLN A 36 6.07 9.59 -7.16
CA GLN A 36 7.45 9.77 -6.73
C GLN A 36 7.72 9.07 -5.41
N TYR A 37 9.00 9.01 -5.04
CA TYR A 37 9.41 8.62 -3.69
C TYR A 37 8.72 9.54 -2.68
N ASN A 38 8.08 8.94 -1.68
CA ASN A 38 7.48 9.66 -0.58
C ASN A 38 8.10 9.11 0.71
N GLU A 39 8.61 10.01 1.55
CA GLU A 39 9.13 9.69 2.87
C GLU A 39 8.63 10.72 3.88
N ILE A 40 8.12 10.23 5.01
CA ILE A 40 7.71 11.05 6.15
C ILE A 40 8.44 10.53 7.38
N VAL A 41 9.28 11.39 7.97
CA VAL A 41 9.99 11.11 9.23
C VAL A 41 9.35 11.91 10.36
N THR A 42 8.91 11.22 11.39
CA THR A 42 8.41 11.82 12.64
C THR A 42 9.34 11.42 13.77
N ASP A 43 9.80 12.39 14.55
CA ASP A 43 10.65 12.19 15.72
C ASP A 43 9.99 12.84 16.92
N THR A 44 9.68 12.04 17.93
CA THR A 44 8.87 12.45 19.07
C THR A 44 9.53 12.01 20.37
N ILE A 45 9.65 12.95 21.31
CA ILE A 45 9.98 12.66 22.70
C ILE A 45 8.66 12.46 23.45
N LEU A 46 8.39 11.25 23.91
CA LEU A 46 7.15 10.93 24.64
C LEU A 46 7.27 11.33 26.12
N ASP A 47 8.43 11.09 26.71
CA ASP A 47 8.81 11.48 28.07
C ASP A 47 10.35 11.64 28.08
N SER A 48 10.89 12.19 29.15
CA SER A 48 12.31 12.22 29.52
C SER A 48 13.05 10.89 29.37
N SER A 49 12.33 9.76 29.24
CA SER A 49 12.89 8.42 29.12
C SER A 49 12.60 7.67 27.83
N ILE A 50 11.78 8.24 26.94
CA ILE A 50 11.35 7.57 25.71
C ILE A 50 11.39 8.54 24.54
N ARG A 51 12.14 8.18 23.51
CA ARG A 51 12.13 8.83 22.21
C ARG A 51 11.74 7.83 21.14
N VAL A 52 10.88 8.25 20.21
CA VAL A 52 10.37 7.42 19.13
C VAL A 52 10.61 8.13 17.82
N ARG A 53 11.25 7.44 16.87
CA ARG A 53 11.39 7.88 15.49
C ARG A 53 10.68 6.91 14.56
N ILE A 54 9.80 7.43 13.72
CA ILE A 54 9.03 6.67 12.74
C ILE A 54 9.34 7.24 11.36
N LYS A 55 9.74 6.39 10.42
CA LYS A 55 9.98 6.76 9.02
C LYS A 55 9.07 5.92 8.14
N ASN A 56 8.05 6.53 7.57
CA ASN A 56 7.17 5.92 6.56
C ASN A 56 7.72 6.24 5.18
N TYR A 57 7.87 5.23 4.31
CA TYR A 57 8.44 5.45 2.97
C TYR A 57 7.86 4.51 1.91
N SER A 58 7.84 4.99 0.65
CA SER A 58 7.41 4.19 -0.50
C SER A 58 8.55 3.41 -1.15
N HIS A 59 8.27 2.17 -1.52
CA HIS A 59 9.19 1.32 -2.30
C HIS A 59 8.98 1.58 -3.78
N MET A 60 10.05 1.96 -4.48
CA MET A 60 9.89 2.40 -5.86
C MET A 60 9.83 1.29 -6.92
N ASN A 61 10.21 0.08 -6.53
CA ASN A 61 10.25 -1.09 -7.40
C ASN A 61 9.16 -2.13 -7.04
N GLU A 62 8.32 -1.85 -6.05
CA GLU A 62 7.30 -2.77 -5.54
C GLU A 62 5.94 -2.06 -5.49
N ALA A 63 4.92 -2.68 -6.08
CA ALA A 63 3.56 -2.14 -6.10
C ALA A 63 2.50 -3.23 -6.15
N ILE A 64 1.30 -2.89 -5.68
CA ILE A 64 0.07 -3.65 -5.87
C ILE A 64 -0.55 -3.18 -7.17
N VAL A 65 -0.77 -4.11 -8.11
CA VAL A 65 -1.30 -3.81 -9.44
C VAL A 65 -2.80 -4.11 -9.46
N ILE A 66 -3.60 -3.10 -9.76
CA ILE A 66 -5.06 -3.19 -9.88
C ILE A 66 -5.45 -2.90 -11.34
N ASN A 67 -6.05 -3.89 -11.98
CA ASN A 67 -6.54 -3.77 -13.35
C ASN A 67 -8.03 -3.42 -13.34
N LYS A 68 -8.36 -2.17 -13.67
CA LYS A 68 -9.76 -1.74 -13.85
C LYS A 68 -10.14 -1.95 -15.31
N SER A 69 -10.61 -3.16 -15.63
CA SER A 69 -10.93 -3.59 -17.00
C SER A 69 -11.95 -2.68 -17.71
N GLU A 70 -12.85 -2.05 -16.95
CA GLU A 70 -13.87 -1.15 -17.49
C GLU A 70 -13.28 0.20 -17.95
N GLU A 71 -12.21 0.66 -17.31
CA GLU A 71 -11.63 1.99 -17.52
C GLU A 71 -10.37 1.98 -18.40
N LYS A 72 -9.91 0.79 -18.81
CA LYS A 72 -8.62 0.62 -19.51
C LYS A 72 -7.44 1.22 -18.73
N LEU A 73 -7.56 1.24 -17.41
CA LEU A 73 -6.62 1.85 -16.47
C LEU A 73 -6.00 0.76 -15.61
N GLU A 74 -4.67 0.78 -15.54
CA GLU A 74 -3.90 0.01 -14.57
C GLU A 74 -3.43 0.96 -13.46
N GLU A 75 -3.83 0.68 -12.22
CA GLU A 75 -3.36 1.43 -11.06
C GLU A 75 -2.28 0.62 -10.33
N GLN A 76 -1.12 1.24 -10.08
CA GLN A 76 -0.02 0.65 -9.34
C GLN A 76 0.18 1.39 -8.02
N TYR A 77 -0.22 0.76 -6.91
CA TYR A 77 -0.05 1.30 -5.56
C TYR A 77 1.28 0.85 -5.00
N ARG A 78 2.27 1.75 -4.91
CA ARG A 78 3.60 1.41 -4.36
C ARG A 78 3.48 0.92 -2.92
N ILE A 79 4.22 -0.11 -2.59
CA ILE A 79 4.27 -0.65 -1.22
C ILE A 79 4.86 0.40 -0.28
N ILE A 80 4.21 0.61 0.86
CA ILE A 80 4.71 1.47 1.94
C ILE A 80 5.27 0.59 3.05
N SER A 81 6.39 1.02 3.63
CA SER A 81 6.96 0.45 4.84
C SER A 81 7.22 1.53 5.89
N SER A 82 7.28 1.11 7.15
CA SER A 82 7.56 1.99 8.27
C SER A 82 8.74 1.43 9.07
N ASP A 83 9.82 2.20 9.16
CA ASP A 83 10.92 1.93 10.08
C ASP A 83 10.64 2.67 11.38
N ILE A 84 10.67 1.93 12.49
CA ILE A 84 10.37 2.41 13.83
C ILE A 84 11.62 2.21 14.68
N GLN A 85 12.04 3.26 15.37
CA GLN A 85 13.14 3.23 16.33
C GLN A 85 12.60 3.77 17.66
N VAL A 86 12.72 2.97 18.71
CA VAL A 86 12.33 3.34 20.07
C VAL A 86 13.56 3.33 20.95
N TYR A 87 13.86 4.47 21.56
CA TYR A 87 14.93 4.66 22.51
C TYR A 87 14.33 4.70 23.90
N PHE A 88 14.69 3.73 24.74
CA PHE A 88 14.45 3.79 26.19
C PHE A 88 15.75 4.25 26.87
N ASN A 89 15.68 5.10 27.90
CA ASN A 89 16.85 5.69 28.61
C ASN A 89 17.96 4.72 29.03
N ASP A 90 17.66 3.41 29.11
CA ASP A 90 18.63 2.36 29.45
C ASP A 90 19.60 2.02 28.30
N ASN A 91 19.84 2.95 27.36
CA ASN A 91 20.64 2.78 26.14
C ASN A 91 20.18 1.66 25.20
N LYS A 92 18.97 1.12 25.39
CA LYS A 92 18.41 0.10 24.51
C LYS A 92 17.61 0.77 23.40
N THR A 93 18.11 0.65 22.18
CA THR A 93 17.37 1.03 20.97
C THR A 93 16.69 -0.22 20.41
N ILE A 94 15.37 -0.17 20.28
CA ILE A 94 14.57 -1.20 19.64
C ILE A 94 14.25 -0.71 18.25
N THR A 95 14.51 -1.55 17.25
CA THR A 95 14.21 -1.23 15.85
C THR A 95 13.23 -2.24 15.28
N ALA A 96 12.31 -1.77 14.44
CA ALA A 96 11.37 -2.61 13.73
C ALA A 96 11.08 -2.01 12.35
N THR A 97 11.01 -2.86 11.34
CA THR A 97 10.49 -2.49 10.03
C THR A 97 9.18 -3.26 9.82
N ILE A 98 8.11 -2.53 9.53
CA ILE A 98 6.79 -3.10 9.28
C ILE A 98 6.28 -2.72 7.89
N ASN A 99 5.54 -3.64 7.29
CA ASN A 99 4.74 -3.43 6.09
C ASN A 99 3.48 -4.31 6.19
N ALA A 100 2.54 -4.14 5.27
CA ALA A 100 1.29 -4.89 5.30
C ALA A 100 1.48 -6.40 5.22
N ASN A 101 2.52 -6.89 4.51
CA ASN A 101 2.85 -8.32 4.41
C ASN A 101 3.39 -8.90 5.75
N HIS A 102 4.10 -8.11 6.54
CA HIS A 102 4.50 -8.52 7.89
C HIS A 102 3.30 -8.61 8.82
N ILE A 103 2.41 -7.61 8.75
CA ILE A 103 1.22 -7.54 9.60
C ILE A 103 0.23 -8.66 9.24
N SER A 104 0.01 -8.92 7.96
CA SER A 104 -0.97 -9.93 7.51
C SER A 104 -0.70 -11.32 8.07
N LYS A 105 0.56 -11.66 8.36
CA LYS A 105 0.94 -12.95 8.96
C LYS A 105 0.32 -13.19 10.33
N GLU A 106 -0.02 -12.12 11.06
CA GLU A 106 -0.64 -12.17 12.37
C GLU A 106 -2.18 -12.32 12.29
N PHE A 107 -2.78 -11.99 11.13
CA PHE A 107 -4.23 -11.84 10.97
C PHE A 107 -4.80 -12.57 9.76
N LYS A 108 -4.17 -13.66 9.27
CA LYS A 108 -4.55 -14.38 8.02
C LYS A 108 -5.95 -15.03 8.05
N THR A 109 -7.00 -14.25 8.21
CA THR A 109 -8.37 -14.68 8.42
C THR A 109 -9.30 -14.20 7.32
N ASP A 110 -8.95 -13.15 6.57
CA ASP A 110 -9.79 -12.58 5.50
C ASP A 110 -9.01 -12.10 4.26
N GLN A 111 -9.76 -11.84 3.17
CA GLN A 111 -9.24 -11.41 1.85
C GLN A 111 -8.69 -9.97 1.83
N PHE A 112 -8.88 -9.20 2.90
CA PHE A 112 -8.36 -7.83 2.97
C PHE A 112 -6.84 -7.84 2.85
N TRP A 113 -6.18 -8.86 3.40
CA TRP A 113 -4.73 -8.89 3.50
C TRP A 113 -3.99 -9.17 2.18
N ASP A 114 -4.68 -9.73 1.17
CA ASP A 114 -4.04 -10.11 -0.10
C ASP A 114 -3.51 -8.90 -0.88
N ASN A 115 -4.16 -7.74 -0.71
CA ASN A 115 -3.77 -6.48 -1.35
C ASN A 115 -3.71 -5.34 -0.33
N ALA A 116 -3.44 -5.64 0.95
CA ALA A 116 -3.30 -4.60 1.95
C ALA A 116 -1.98 -3.83 1.75
N ASN A 117 -2.03 -2.52 2.01
CA ASN A 117 -0.87 -1.64 2.06
C ASN A 117 -0.98 -0.73 3.28
N ILE A 118 0.16 -0.32 3.86
CA ILE A 118 0.14 0.71 4.91
C ILE A 118 -0.14 2.06 4.22
N GLN A 119 -1.05 2.86 4.78
CA GLN A 119 -1.18 4.26 4.41
C GLN A 119 -0.37 5.15 5.35
N TYR A 120 -0.58 4.98 6.66
CA TYR A 120 0.07 5.79 7.68
C TYR A 120 0.36 4.96 8.93
N SER A 121 1.49 5.24 9.57
CA SER A 121 1.76 4.84 10.95
C SER A 121 2.19 6.06 11.77
N TRP A 122 1.63 6.20 12.96
CA TRP A 122 1.94 7.31 13.86
C TRP A 122 1.90 6.88 15.32
N LEU A 123 2.62 7.63 16.15
CA LEU A 123 2.69 7.39 17.59
C LEU A 123 1.32 7.63 18.23
N ASN A 124 0.83 6.64 18.97
CA ASN A 124 -0.30 6.80 19.87
C ASN A 124 0.22 7.17 21.25
N GLN A 125 0.27 8.47 21.55
CA GLN A 125 0.82 8.96 22.81
C GLN A 125 -0.04 8.53 24.01
N GLU A 126 -1.36 8.48 23.86
CA GLU A 126 -2.30 8.17 24.94
C GLU A 126 -2.19 6.71 25.41
N GLN A 127 -1.96 5.79 24.47
CA GLN A 127 -1.81 4.36 24.80
C GLN A 127 -0.36 3.95 25.09
N SER A 128 0.60 4.84 24.83
CA SER A 128 2.00 4.62 25.18
C SER A 128 2.22 4.84 26.67
N THR A 129 3.13 4.06 27.26
CA THR A 129 3.52 4.19 28.67
C THR A 129 5.03 4.19 28.80
N LYS A 130 5.53 4.26 30.03
CA LYS A 130 6.97 4.16 30.31
C LYS A 130 7.59 2.81 29.91
N ASP A 131 6.79 1.77 29.68
CA ASP A 131 7.26 0.41 29.40
C ASP A 131 6.90 -0.08 28.00
N LYS A 132 6.06 0.65 27.27
CA LYS A 132 5.63 0.29 25.93
C LYS A 132 5.34 1.52 25.08
N VAL A 133 5.62 1.40 23.78
CA VAL A 133 5.23 2.39 22.77
C VAL A 133 4.11 1.80 21.92
N ALA A 134 3.02 2.55 21.77
CA ALA A 134 1.90 2.19 20.92
C ALA A 134 1.94 3.04 19.64
N LEU A 135 1.70 2.42 18.48
CA LEU A 135 1.56 3.07 17.20
C LEU A 135 0.21 2.71 16.59
N ASN A 136 -0.51 3.71 16.10
CA ASN A 136 -1.68 3.47 15.27
C ASN A 136 -1.22 3.27 13.82
N ILE A 137 -1.81 2.28 13.15
CA ILE A 137 -1.51 1.94 11.76
C ILE A 137 -2.83 1.85 11.01
N THR A 138 -2.93 2.61 9.91
CA THR A 138 -4.03 2.51 8.96
C THR A 138 -3.56 1.76 7.72
N LEU A 139 -4.34 0.75 7.33
CA LEU A 139 -4.13 -0.04 6.13
C LEU A 139 -5.26 0.19 5.14
N TYR A 140 -4.93 0.06 3.86
CA TYR A 140 -5.86 0.16 2.75
C TYR A 140 -5.67 -1.01 1.80
N ASN A 141 -6.77 -1.59 1.34
CA ASN A 141 -6.79 -2.54 0.25
C ASN A 141 -7.43 -1.86 -0.97
N PRO A 142 -6.64 -1.53 -2.02
CA PRO A 142 -7.14 -0.82 -3.20
C PRO A 142 -8.00 -1.69 -4.13
N LEU A 143 -7.93 -3.02 -4.01
CA LEU A 143 -8.78 -3.92 -4.78
C LEU A 143 -10.21 -3.95 -4.23
N LEU A 144 -10.34 -3.99 -2.90
CA LEU A 144 -11.63 -4.07 -2.22
C LEU A 144 -12.20 -2.71 -1.83
N ASP A 145 -11.39 -1.65 -1.95
CA ASP A 145 -11.68 -0.31 -1.45
C ASP A 145 -12.05 -0.29 0.05
N LEU A 146 -11.27 -1.02 0.85
CA LEU A 146 -11.50 -1.18 2.29
C LEU A 146 -10.34 -0.65 3.10
N HIS A 147 -10.63 -0.24 4.33
CA HIS A 147 -9.64 0.18 5.32
C HIS A 147 -9.72 -0.64 6.59
N LYS A 148 -8.56 -0.89 7.21
CA LYS A 148 -8.45 -1.42 8.57
C LYS A 148 -7.53 -0.52 9.40
N SER A 149 -7.82 -0.44 10.69
CA SER A 149 -6.96 0.22 11.68
C SER A 149 -6.56 -0.78 12.75
N LEU A 150 -5.32 -0.68 13.19
CA LEU A 150 -4.79 -1.50 14.27
C LEU A 150 -3.79 -0.72 15.09
N THR A 151 -3.51 -1.22 16.28
CA THR A 151 -2.44 -0.74 17.13
C THR A 151 -1.30 -1.75 17.12
N LEU A 152 -0.08 -1.28 16.84
CA LEU A 152 1.16 -2.01 17.14
C LEU A 152 1.69 -1.52 18.49
N THR A 153 1.88 -2.44 19.42
CA THR A 153 2.60 -2.18 20.67
C THR A 153 3.99 -2.80 20.61
N ILE A 154 4.99 -2.04 21.05
CA ILE A 154 6.38 -2.47 21.23
C ILE A 154 6.76 -2.26 22.70
N ASP A 155 7.04 -3.33 23.43
CA ASP A 155 7.49 -3.22 24.82
C ASP A 155 9.01 -2.98 24.94
N LYS A 156 9.50 -2.72 26.15
CA LYS A 156 10.93 -2.58 26.47
C LYS A 156 11.78 -3.79 26.10
N GLN A 157 11.19 -4.98 26.02
CA GLN A 157 11.88 -6.21 25.65
C GLN A 157 12.05 -6.29 24.12
N GLY A 158 11.20 -5.60 23.37
CA GLY A 158 11.15 -5.59 21.90
C GLY A 158 10.09 -6.53 21.35
N ILE A 159 9.21 -7.04 22.21
CA ILE A 159 8.09 -7.88 21.83
C ILE A 159 7.05 -6.98 21.15
N LYS A 160 6.60 -7.45 19.98
CA LYS A 160 5.62 -6.77 19.13
C LYS A 160 4.28 -7.47 19.29
N THR A 161 3.22 -6.69 19.50
CA THR A 161 1.86 -7.20 19.55
C THR A 161 0.95 -6.31 18.73
N TYR A 162 0.11 -6.92 17.91
CA TYR A 162 -0.87 -6.22 17.11
C TYR A 162 -2.27 -6.47 17.67
N SER A 163 -3.11 -5.45 17.69
CA SER A 163 -4.53 -5.56 18.05
C SER A 163 -5.36 -4.75 17.08
N GLU A 164 -6.42 -5.34 16.50
CA GLU A 164 -7.39 -4.59 15.71
C GLU A 164 -8.14 -3.59 16.60
N GLU A 165 -8.37 -2.38 16.09
CA GLU A 165 -9.22 -1.41 16.79
C GLU A 165 -10.69 -1.81 16.60
N THR A 166 -11.34 -2.28 17.67
CA THR A 166 -12.79 -2.47 17.66
C THR A 166 -13.45 -1.10 17.61
N LYS A 167 -14.06 -0.74 16.48
CA LYS A 167 -14.91 0.44 16.40
C LYS A 167 -16.13 0.21 17.32
N PHE A 168 -16.20 0.93 18.43
CA PHE A 168 -17.46 1.11 19.15
C PHE A 168 -18.33 1.98 18.24
N ILE A 169 -19.37 1.38 17.67
CA ILE A 169 -20.45 2.08 16.94
C ILE A 169 -21.37 2.72 17.97
#